data_AF-A0A7C5XDQ1-F1
#
_entry.id   AF-A0A7C5XDQ1-F1
#
_cell.length_a   1.000
_cell.length_b   1.000
_cell.length_c   1.000
_cell.angle_alpha   90.00
_cell.angle_beta   90.00
_cell.angle_gamma   90.00
#
_symmetry.space_group_name_H-M   'P 1'
#
loop_
_entity.id
_entity.type
_entity.pdbx_description
1 polymer ?
#
loop_
_entity_poly.entity_id
_entity_poly.type
_entity_poly.pdbx_seq_one_letter_code
_entity_poly.pdbx_strand_id
1 'polypeptide(L)'
;MDGGFKDIYIKFEQIKRNLLTPDDIEIIEGEELIRISGWGKIKSALGLSNEIKLSERIETGNNGSKKVLWRYIIKVSTQDGIFSEGEGVCSSDEFEGKHENFISYIAQARALSRALSFLLGVIKMSADEILPYPTKKEKRKEGSAIPEEIAEEWHKKEKTLEKEMRIYSDVLYTPEEKRNPYETNKPRIEEPEEEVKVEKKKLTSIQRREIFSQIGELLNKLGTKTPEEKREYVSKILKKQIIKSSELQDEELLLLYETLKKEVEKKLTR
;
A
#
# COMPACT_ATOMS: atom_id res chain seq x y z
N MET A 1 -26.97 -12.77 -9.64
CA MET A 1 -26.62 -11.59 -8.84
C MET A 1 -25.13 -11.63 -8.52
N ASP A 2 -24.37 -11.29 -9.55
CA ASP A 2 -23.23 -10.37 -9.64
C ASP A 2 -22.10 -10.43 -8.59
N GLY A 3 -21.06 -11.20 -8.94
CA GLY A 3 -19.77 -11.26 -8.23
C GLY A 3 -18.95 -9.97 -8.25
N GLY A 4 -19.33 -8.95 -9.04
CA GLY A 4 -18.59 -7.68 -9.15
C GLY A 4 -18.55 -6.85 -7.85
N PHE A 5 -19.55 -6.99 -6.97
CA PHE A 5 -19.56 -6.28 -5.67
C PHE A 5 -18.55 -6.87 -4.67
N LYS A 6 -18.30 -8.18 -4.73
CA LYS A 6 -17.28 -8.83 -3.88
C LYS A 6 -15.88 -8.35 -4.26
N ASP A 7 -15.64 -8.09 -5.54
CA ASP A 7 -14.32 -7.65 -6.03
C ASP A 7 -13.90 -6.27 -5.51
N ILE A 8 -14.84 -5.32 -5.36
CA ILE A 8 -14.53 -3.97 -4.87
C ILE A 8 -14.14 -3.99 -3.40
N TYR A 9 -14.89 -4.73 -2.58
CA TYR A 9 -14.60 -4.88 -1.16
C TYR A 9 -13.24 -5.57 -0.95
N ILE A 10 -12.95 -6.63 -1.70
CA ILE A 10 -11.66 -7.33 -1.65
C ILE A 10 -10.51 -6.40 -2.04
N LYS A 11 -10.68 -5.60 -3.10
CA LYS A 11 -9.67 -4.60 -3.52
C LYS A 11 -9.45 -3.54 -2.45
N PHE A 12 -10.50 -3.05 -1.81
CA PHE A 12 -10.37 -2.09 -0.71
C PHE A 12 -9.60 -2.67 0.47
N GLU A 13 -9.91 -3.89 0.91
CA GLU A 13 -9.18 -4.55 2.00
C GLU A 13 -7.71 -4.83 1.64
N GLN A 14 -7.42 -5.16 0.39
CA GLN A 14 -6.04 -5.29 -0.10
C GLN A 14 -5.27 -3.95 -0.06
N ILE A 15 -5.92 -2.85 -0.48
CA ILE A 15 -5.33 -1.51 -0.37
C ILE A 15 -5.07 -1.19 1.09
N LYS A 16 -6.03 -1.47 1.99
CA LYS A 16 -5.89 -1.25 3.43
C LYS A 16 -4.64 -1.95 3.98
N ARG A 17 -4.48 -3.24 3.68
CA ARG A 17 -3.34 -4.07 4.14
C ARG A 17 -1.98 -3.61 3.60
N ASN A 18 -1.93 -3.16 2.35
CA ASN A 18 -0.68 -2.76 1.72
C ASN A 18 -0.27 -1.32 2.04
N LEU A 19 -1.23 -0.45 2.34
CA LEU A 19 -1.01 0.99 2.50
C LEU A 19 -0.97 1.45 3.96
N LEU A 20 -1.82 0.86 4.81
CA LEU A 20 -1.95 1.31 6.20
C LEU A 20 -0.92 0.63 7.10
N THR A 21 -0.48 1.40 8.09
CA THR A 21 0.38 0.91 9.17
C THR A 21 -0.44 0.73 10.45
N PRO A 22 0.04 -0.02 11.45
CA PRO A 22 -0.68 -0.20 12.71
C PRO A 22 -1.05 1.11 13.41
N ASP A 23 -0.32 2.20 13.20
CA ASP A 23 -0.64 3.51 13.79
C ASP A 23 -1.82 4.24 13.10
N ASP A 24 -2.28 3.75 11.95
CA ASP A 24 -3.43 4.30 11.20
C ASP A 24 -4.75 3.60 11.51
N ILE A 25 -4.70 2.52 12.30
CA ILE A 25 -5.86 1.69 12.63
C ILE A 25 -6.03 1.69 14.14
N GLU A 26 -7.26 1.86 14.59
CA GLU A 26 -7.67 1.65 15.98
C GLU A 26 -8.61 0.45 16.04
N ILE A 27 -8.47 -0.39 17.06
CA ILE A 27 -9.43 -1.47 17.32
C ILE A 27 -10.37 -0.99 18.43
N ILE A 28 -11.65 -0.81 18.11
CA ILE A 28 -12.68 -0.41 19.08
C ILE A 28 -13.77 -1.45 19.07
N GLU A 29 -14.10 -2.04 20.23
CA GLU A 29 -15.13 -3.08 20.36
C GLU A 29 -14.93 -4.28 19.41
N GLY A 30 -13.68 -4.57 19.03
CA GLY A 30 -13.35 -5.65 18.09
C GLY A 30 -13.45 -5.26 16.62
N GLU A 31 -13.82 -4.03 16.30
CA GLU A 31 -13.84 -3.50 14.93
C GLU A 31 -12.59 -2.67 14.62
N GLU A 32 -11.99 -2.92 13.45
CA GLU A 32 -10.93 -2.09 12.90
C GLU A 32 -11.50 -0.80 12.31
N LEU A 33 -11.13 0.32 12.92
CA LEU A 33 -11.48 1.66 12.48
C LEU A 33 -10.25 2.40 11.97
N ILE A 34 -10.42 3.10 10.85
CA ILE A 34 -9.34 3.84 10.20
C ILE A 34 -9.28 5.25 10.81
N ARG A 35 -8.10 5.64 11.30
CA ARG A 35 -7.80 7.00 11.74
C ARG A 35 -7.66 7.94 10.54
N ILE A 36 -7.77 9.25 10.77
CA ILE A 36 -7.63 10.26 9.71
C ILE A 36 -6.30 10.18 8.96
N SER A 37 -5.22 9.73 9.63
CA SER A 37 -3.93 9.48 8.98
C SER A 37 -4.03 8.39 7.92
N GLY A 38 -4.76 7.32 8.20
CA GLY A 38 -5.04 6.25 7.25
C GLY A 38 -5.95 6.70 6.12
N TRP A 39 -7.01 7.44 6.43
CA TRP A 39 -7.89 8.04 5.42
C TRP A 39 -7.14 8.98 4.49
N GLY A 40 -6.19 9.77 5.01
CA GLY A 40 -5.31 10.63 4.22
C GLY A 40 -4.38 9.86 3.27
N LYS A 41 -3.83 8.72 3.73
CA LYS A 41 -3.04 7.83 2.87
C LYS A 41 -3.91 7.25 1.75
N ILE A 42 -5.10 6.73 2.07
CA ILE A 42 -6.04 6.15 1.10
C ILE A 42 -6.42 7.21 0.05
N LYS A 43 -6.81 8.41 0.48
CA LYS A 43 -7.13 9.52 -0.41
C LYS A 43 -6.00 9.79 -1.40
N SER A 44 -4.76 9.84 -0.90
CA SER A 44 -3.58 10.15 -1.71
C SER A 44 -3.24 9.02 -2.69
N ALA A 45 -3.30 7.76 -2.24
CA ALA A 45 -3.03 6.59 -3.06
C ALA A 45 -4.05 6.41 -4.20
N LEU A 46 -5.31 6.80 -3.96
CA LEU A 46 -6.39 6.74 -4.95
C LEU A 46 -6.50 8.00 -5.82
N GLY A 47 -5.60 8.99 -5.65
CA GLY A 47 -5.62 10.21 -6.45
C GLY A 47 -6.89 11.06 -6.26
N LEU A 48 -7.51 10.99 -5.09
CA LEU A 48 -8.76 11.67 -4.79
C LEU A 48 -8.51 13.13 -4.39
N SER A 49 -9.37 14.03 -4.87
CA SER A 49 -9.37 15.44 -4.49
C SER A 49 -10.41 15.70 -3.41
N ASN A 50 -10.18 16.68 -2.54
CA ASN A 50 -11.20 17.14 -1.59
C ASN A 50 -11.32 18.65 -1.59
N GLU A 51 -12.52 19.13 -1.27
CA GLU A 51 -12.88 20.53 -1.20
C GLU A 51 -13.69 20.78 0.08
N ILE A 52 -13.36 21.82 0.84
CA ILE A 52 -14.16 22.26 1.99
C ILE A 52 -15.31 23.10 1.44
N LYS A 53 -16.53 22.58 1.52
CA LYS A 53 -17.76 23.26 1.09
C LYS A 53 -18.32 24.20 2.16
N LEU A 54 -18.16 23.82 3.42
CA LEU A 54 -18.60 24.60 4.58
C LEU A 54 -17.59 24.46 5.70
N SER A 55 -17.33 25.57 6.38
CA SER A 55 -16.53 25.67 7.61
C SER A 55 -17.19 26.71 8.49
N GLU A 56 -17.98 26.26 9.45
CA GLU A 56 -18.81 27.12 10.30
C GLU A 56 -18.44 26.96 11.76
N ARG A 57 -18.22 28.10 12.44
CA ARG A 57 -18.01 28.18 13.88
C ARG A 57 -19.28 28.74 14.52
N ILE A 58 -19.83 28.00 15.48
CA ILE A 58 -21.01 28.40 16.23
C ILE A 58 -20.62 28.51 17.70
N GLU A 59 -20.80 29.69 18.29
CA GLU A 59 -20.68 29.88 19.73
C GLU A 59 -22.09 29.79 20.35
N THR A 60 -22.26 28.87 21.28
CA THR A 60 -23.54 28.65 21.98
C THR A 60 -23.31 28.72 23.49
N GLY A 61 -24.32 29.14 24.24
CA GLY A 61 -24.22 29.20 25.70
C GLY A 61 -25.37 29.93 26.36
N ASN A 62 -25.88 29.37 27.45
CA ASN A 62 -26.78 30.03 28.38
C ASN A 62 -26.09 30.08 29.76
N ASN A 63 -26.33 31.14 30.53
CA ASN A 63 -25.90 31.27 31.92
C ASN A 63 -24.39 31.06 32.16
N GLY A 64 -23.53 31.62 31.30
CA GLY A 64 -22.08 31.71 31.54
C GLY A 64 -21.24 30.52 31.05
N SER A 65 -21.85 29.41 30.61
CA SER A 65 -21.10 28.34 29.92
C SER A 65 -20.99 28.67 28.43
N LYS A 66 -19.81 29.09 27.98
CA LYS A 66 -19.51 29.26 26.55
C LYS A 66 -19.09 27.92 25.94
N LYS A 67 -19.77 27.53 24.86
CA LYS A 67 -19.50 26.32 24.10
C LYS A 67 -19.19 26.69 22.66
N VAL A 68 -18.14 26.08 22.11
CA VAL A 68 -17.79 26.28 20.70
C VAL A 68 -18.09 25.00 19.95
N LEU A 69 -18.82 25.13 18.86
CA LEU A 69 -19.13 24.05 17.94
C LEU A 69 -18.57 24.38 16.57
N TRP A 70 -17.90 23.41 15.96
CA TRP A 70 -17.41 23.48 14.59
C TRP A 70 -18.17 22.50 13.72
N ARG A 71 -18.58 22.97 12.54
CA ARG A 71 -19.26 22.18 11.52
C ARG A 71 -18.52 22.30 10.19
N TYR A 72 -18.20 21.17 9.59
CA TYR A 72 -17.57 21.06 8.29
C TYR A 72 -18.42 20.23 7.34
N ILE A 73 -18.51 20.66 6.08
CA ILE A 73 -18.96 19.82 4.97
C ILE A 73 -17.81 19.73 3.98
N ILE A 74 -17.38 18.52 3.68
CA ILE A 74 -16.27 18.25 2.76
C ILE A 74 -16.78 17.40 1.61
N LYS A 75 -16.48 17.83 0.39
CA LYS A 75 -16.70 17.07 -0.84
C LYS A 75 -15.41 16.34 -1.19
N VAL A 76 -15.49 15.06 -1.54
CA VAL A 76 -14.39 14.29 -2.10
C VAL A 76 -14.79 13.81 -3.49
N SER A 77 -13.89 13.94 -4.46
CA SER A 77 -14.15 13.59 -5.85
C SER A 77 -13.01 12.81 -6.50
N THR A 78 -13.37 11.90 -7.40
CA THR A 78 -12.46 11.24 -8.33
C THR A 78 -12.16 12.16 -9.52
N GLN A 79 -11.16 11.79 -10.33
CA GLN A 79 -10.84 12.50 -11.57
C GLN A 79 -11.97 12.37 -12.62
N ASP A 80 -12.74 11.29 -12.55
CA ASP A 80 -13.88 11.02 -13.44
C ASP A 80 -15.16 11.77 -13.02
N GLY A 81 -15.10 12.61 -11.99
CA GLY A 81 -16.21 13.46 -11.55
C GLY A 81 -17.20 12.79 -10.59
N ILE A 82 -17.00 11.52 -10.23
CA ILE A 82 -17.75 10.87 -9.15
C ILE A 82 -17.39 11.55 -7.85
N PHE A 83 -18.39 11.87 -7.04
CA PHE A 83 -18.15 12.54 -5.77
C PHE A 83 -19.08 12.05 -4.67
N SER A 84 -18.68 12.35 -3.45
CA SER A 84 -19.50 12.23 -2.26
C SER A 84 -19.21 13.39 -1.32
N GLU A 85 -20.11 13.60 -0.37
CA GLU A 85 -19.99 14.64 0.63
C GLU A 85 -20.11 14.02 2.02
N GLY A 86 -19.35 14.57 2.97
CA GLY A 86 -19.37 14.16 4.36
C GLY A 86 -19.50 15.38 5.25
N GLU A 87 -20.37 15.26 6.24
CA GLU A 87 -20.57 16.27 7.28
C GLU A 87 -19.90 15.82 8.58
N GLY A 88 -19.16 16.72 9.21
CA GLY A 88 -18.52 16.49 10.49
C GLY A 88 -18.81 17.64 11.45
N VAL A 89 -19.16 17.30 12.68
CA VAL A 89 -19.44 18.25 13.75
C VAL A 89 -18.60 17.87 14.96
N CYS A 90 -18.09 18.87 15.68
CA CYS A 90 -17.44 18.68 16.97
C CYS A 90 -17.74 19.86 17.89
N SER A 91 -18.05 19.57 19.16
CA SER A 91 -18.22 20.57 20.22
C SER A 91 -17.04 20.55 21.20
N SER A 92 -16.76 21.70 21.81
CA SER A 92 -15.82 21.83 22.94
C SER A 92 -16.19 20.95 24.13
N ASP A 93 -17.47 20.62 24.30
CA ASP A 93 -17.96 19.75 25.38
C ASP A 93 -17.48 18.30 25.26
N GLU A 94 -17.14 17.87 24.04
CA GLU A 94 -16.64 16.51 23.81
C GLU A 94 -15.23 16.33 24.39
N PHE A 95 -14.47 17.42 24.53
CA PHE A 95 -13.07 17.39 24.93
C PHE A 95 -12.72 18.51 25.92
N GLU A 96 -12.83 18.19 27.20
CA GLU A 96 -12.48 19.12 28.27
C GLU A 96 -10.99 19.52 28.22
N GLY A 97 -10.72 20.82 28.34
CA GLY A 97 -9.37 21.39 28.37
C GLY A 97 -8.61 21.39 27.03
N LYS A 98 -9.24 21.00 25.91
CA LYS A 98 -8.63 21.10 24.58
C LYS A 98 -8.84 22.48 23.96
N HIS A 99 -7.84 22.92 23.19
CA HIS A 99 -7.93 24.17 22.43
C HIS A 99 -8.95 24.07 21.30
N GLU A 100 -9.58 25.19 20.96
CA GLU A 100 -10.56 25.27 19.89
C GLU A 100 -10.05 24.72 18.53
N ASN A 101 -8.77 24.96 18.20
CA ASN A 101 -8.16 24.42 16.98
C ASN A 101 -8.23 22.89 16.92
N PHE A 102 -8.15 22.21 18.07
CA PHE A 102 -8.32 20.76 18.14
C PHE A 102 -9.77 20.35 17.84
N ILE A 103 -10.75 21.10 18.36
CA ILE A 103 -12.17 20.87 18.10
C ILE A 103 -12.48 21.03 16.61
N SER A 104 -12.00 22.10 16.00
CA SER A 104 -12.11 22.35 14.55
C SER A 104 -11.47 21.22 13.73
N TYR A 105 -10.27 20.78 14.11
CA TYR A 105 -9.58 19.66 13.46
C TYR A 105 -10.37 18.35 13.53
N ILE A 106 -10.94 18.00 14.69
CA ILE A 106 -11.75 16.78 14.81
C ILE A 106 -12.99 16.89 13.93
N ALA A 107 -13.72 18.02 13.94
CA ALA A 107 -14.87 18.20 13.05
C ALA A 107 -14.49 18.01 11.57
N GLN A 108 -13.36 18.56 11.15
CA GLN A 108 -12.82 18.40 9.80
C GLN A 108 -12.46 16.94 9.49
N ALA A 109 -11.80 16.25 10.42
CA ALA A 109 -11.41 14.85 10.27
C ALA A 109 -12.63 13.95 10.07
N ARG A 110 -13.68 14.13 10.90
CA ARG A 110 -14.96 13.41 10.79
C ARG A 110 -15.61 13.64 9.42
N ALA A 111 -15.68 14.89 8.97
CA ALA A 111 -16.25 15.24 7.66
C ALA A 111 -15.51 14.54 6.51
N LEU A 112 -14.16 14.58 6.53
CA LEU A 112 -13.35 13.99 5.48
C LEU A 112 -13.44 12.46 5.47
N SER A 113 -13.38 11.83 6.64
CA SER A 113 -13.51 10.38 6.77
C SER A 113 -14.86 9.87 6.27
N ARG A 114 -15.96 10.55 6.61
CA ARG A 114 -17.29 10.21 6.12
C ARG A 114 -17.40 10.35 4.61
N ALA A 115 -16.89 11.45 4.04
CA ALA A 115 -16.88 11.64 2.59
C ALA A 115 -16.10 10.50 1.90
N LEU A 116 -14.89 10.19 2.37
CA LEU A 116 -14.10 9.08 1.81
C LEU A 116 -14.81 7.73 1.96
N SER A 117 -15.39 7.46 3.13
CA SER A 117 -16.09 6.21 3.38
C SER A 117 -17.35 6.04 2.52
N PHE A 118 -18.08 7.12 2.24
CA PHE A 118 -19.22 7.09 1.33
C PHE A 118 -18.77 6.89 -0.12
N LEU A 119 -17.73 7.61 -0.56
CA LEU A 119 -17.20 7.45 -1.92
C LEU A 119 -16.76 6.01 -2.22
N LEU A 120 -16.15 5.35 -1.23
CA LEU A 120 -15.61 4.00 -1.36
C LEU A 120 -16.63 2.91 -1.02
N GLY A 121 -17.85 3.26 -0.60
CA GLY A 121 -18.91 2.31 -0.29
C GLY A 121 -18.68 1.47 0.97
N VAL A 122 -17.78 1.89 1.86
CA VAL A 122 -17.40 1.16 3.08
C VAL A 122 -18.33 1.50 4.26
N ILE A 123 -18.93 2.70 4.23
CA ILE A 123 -19.87 3.24 5.23
C ILE A 123 -19.47 2.90 6.68
N LYS A 124 -18.25 3.29 7.08
CA LYS A 124 -17.72 3.16 8.43
C LYS A 124 -17.35 4.53 9.01
N MET A 125 -17.55 4.69 10.32
CA MET A 125 -17.05 5.84 11.06
C MET A 125 -15.53 5.77 11.17
N SER A 126 -14.86 6.92 11.29
CA SER A 126 -13.43 6.92 11.62
C SER A 126 -13.22 6.64 13.11
N ALA A 127 -12.02 6.17 13.45
CA ALA A 127 -11.62 6.04 14.85
C ALA A 127 -11.75 7.39 15.60
N ASP A 128 -11.49 8.50 14.91
CA ASP A 128 -11.57 9.87 15.45
C ASP A 128 -13.01 10.33 15.77
N GLU A 129 -14.03 9.63 15.27
CA GLU A 129 -15.42 9.84 15.66
C GLU A 129 -15.72 9.28 17.05
N ILE A 130 -15.07 8.18 17.41
CA ILE A 130 -15.38 7.43 18.65
C ILE A 130 -14.36 7.72 19.75
N LEU A 131 -13.08 7.90 19.39
CA LEU A 131 -12.01 8.25 20.32
C LEU A 131 -11.29 9.53 19.88
N PRO A 132 -11.05 10.50 20.79
CA PRO A 132 -10.20 11.64 20.47
C PRO A 132 -8.79 11.23 20.06
N TYR A 133 -8.17 12.02 19.17
CA TYR A 133 -6.76 11.89 18.82
C TYR A 133 -5.87 11.81 20.08
N PRO A 134 -4.98 10.81 20.22
CA PRO A 134 -4.08 10.74 21.35
C PRO A 134 -3.06 11.88 21.29
N THR A 135 -3.23 12.90 22.13
CA THR A 135 -2.19 13.90 22.39
C THR A 135 -1.04 13.23 23.14
N LYS A 136 0.11 13.02 22.47
CA LYS A 136 1.28 12.26 22.98
C LYS A 136 1.66 12.59 24.43
N LYS A 137 1.37 11.67 25.36
CA LYS A 137 2.33 10.92 26.22
C LYS A 137 1.54 10.19 27.31
N GLU A 138 0.85 9.12 26.93
CA GLU A 138 0.76 7.97 27.82
C GLU A 138 1.60 6.89 27.17
N LYS A 139 2.62 6.42 27.89
CA LYS A 139 3.33 5.20 27.51
C LYS A 139 2.25 4.16 27.27
N ARG A 140 2.15 3.62 26.04
CA ARG A 140 1.34 2.42 25.78
C ARG A 140 1.73 1.44 26.89
N LYS A 141 0.80 1.12 27.79
CA LYS A 141 1.02 0.06 28.77
C LYS A 141 1.32 -1.19 27.95
N GLU A 142 2.52 -1.73 28.10
CA GLU A 142 2.87 -3.08 27.67
C GLU A 142 1.79 -3.99 28.26
N GLY A 143 0.84 -4.41 27.43
CA GLY A 143 -0.39 -5.06 27.90
C GLY A 143 -1.57 -5.00 26.93
N SER A 144 -1.54 -4.14 25.90
CA SER A 144 -2.54 -4.17 24.82
C SER A 144 -2.09 -4.98 23.60
N ALA A 145 -1.26 -6.00 23.81
CA ALA A 145 -1.06 -7.04 22.80
C ALA A 145 -2.19 -8.07 23.01
N ILE A 146 -2.94 -8.37 21.94
CA ILE A 146 -3.88 -9.49 21.93
C ILE A 146 -3.11 -10.73 22.41
N PRO A 147 -3.61 -11.51 23.38
CA PRO A 147 -2.97 -12.75 23.80
C PRO A 147 -2.59 -13.58 22.57
N GLU A 148 -1.35 -14.05 22.51
CA GLU A 148 -0.76 -14.69 21.33
C GLU A 148 -1.61 -15.87 20.83
N GLU A 149 -2.29 -16.55 21.76
CA GLU A 149 -3.27 -17.62 21.50
C GLU A 149 -4.47 -17.16 20.66
N ILE A 150 -5.02 -15.98 20.94
CA ILE A 150 -6.16 -15.41 20.19
C ILE A 150 -5.70 -14.96 18.79
N ALA A 151 -4.50 -14.37 18.69
CA ALA A 151 -3.92 -13.99 17.41
C ALA A 151 -3.64 -15.21 16.52
N GLU A 152 -3.16 -16.32 17.09
CA GLU A 152 -2.96 -17.58 16.38
C GLU A 152 -4.26 -18.23 15.91
N GLU A 153 -5.31 -18.23 16.75
CA GLU A 153 -6.64 -18.71 16.36
C GLU A 153 -7.22 -17.87 15.22
N TRP A 154 -7.01 -16.56 15.25
CA TRP A 154 -7.45 -15.66 14.18
C TRP A 154 -6.68 -15.91 12.89
N HIS A 155 -5.36 -16.07 12.94
CA HIS A 155 -4.56 -16.43 11.77
C HIS A 155 -4.91 -17.80 11.19
N LYS A 156 -5.29 -18.78 12.03
CA LYS A 156 -5.81 -20.08 11.58
C LYS A 156 -7.17 -19.92 10.91
N LYS A 157 -8.05 -19.10 11.46
CA LYS A 157 -9.38 -18.81 10.88
C LYS A 157 -9.26 -18.06 9.55
N GLU A 158 -8.35 -17.09 9.46
CA GLU A 158 -8.03 -16.37 8.23
C GLU A 158 -7.45 -17.28 7.15
N LYS A 159 -6.48 -18.16 7.48
CA LYS A 159 -5.93 -19.13 6.51
C LYS A 159 -6.97 -20.13 6.02
N THR A 160 -7.92 -20.50 6.87
CA THR A 160 -9.03 -21.39 6.48
C THR A 160 -9.97 -20.67 5.51
N LEU A 161 -10.35 -19.42 5.83
CA LEU A 161 -11.14 -18.57 4.94
C LEU A 161 -10.44 -18.33 3.60
N GLU A 162 -9.14 -18.08 3.59
CA GLU A 162 -8.36 -17.88 2.36
C GLU A 162 -8.31 -19.15 1.49
N LYS A 163 -8.19 -20.34 2.09
CA LYS A 163 -8.27 -21.62 1.38
C LYS A 163 -9.67 -21.87 0.81
N GLU A 164 -10.72 -21.61 1.58
CA GLU A 164 -12.09 -21.72 1.10
C GLU A 164 -12.35 -20.75 -0.05
N MET A 165 -11.91 -19.49 0.07
CA MET A 165 -12.01 -18.48 -0.98
C MET A 165 -11.27 -18.88 -2.27
N ARG A 166 -10.11 -19.55 -2.14
CA ARG A 166 -9.36 -20.07 -3.30
C ARG A 166 -10.07 -21.23 -3.98
N ILE A 167 -10.69 -22.12 -3.21
CA ILE A 167 -11.53 -23.19 -3.77
C ILE A 167 -12.73 -22.59 -4.50
N TYR A 168 -13.35 -21.56 -3.93
CA TYR A 168 -14.45 -20.84 -4.61
C TYR A 168 -13.98 -20.10 -5.87
N SER A 169 -12.77 -19.53 -5.90
CA SER A 169 -12.24 -18.90 -7.12
C SER A 169 -11.96 -19.94 -8.22
N ASP A 170 -11.46 -21.11 -7.86
CA ASP A 170 -11.13 -22.16 -8.83
C ASP A 170 -12.40 -22.84 -9.41
N VAL A 171 -13.52 -22.82 -8.68
CA VAL A 171 -14.83 -23.32 -9.16
C VAL A 171 -15.55 -22.30 -10.06
N LEU A 172 -15.28 -21.00 -9.88
CA LEU A 172 -15.97 -19.93 -10.62
C LEU A 172 -15.30 -19.54 -11.94
N TYR A 173 -14.06 -19.96 -12.20
CA TYR A 173 -13.36 -19.67 -13.46
C TYR A 173 -13.03 -20.95 -14.22
N THR A 174 -13.62 -21.11 -15.41
CA THR A 174 -13.13 -22.11 -16.37
C THR A 174 -11.84 -21.60 -17.04
N PRO A 175 -10.93 -22.47 -17.52
CA PRO A 175 -9.67 -22.06 -18.16
C PRO A 175 -9.85 -21.08 -19.33
N GLU A 176 -11.03 -21.06 -19.94
CA GLU A 176 -11.39 -20.23 -21.10
C GLU A 176 -11.67 -18.76 -20.73
N GLU A 177 -12.09 -18.48 -19.50
CA GLU A 177 -12.41 -17.12 -19.02
C GLU A 177 -11.20 -16.32 -18.54
N LYS A 178 -9.99 -16.91 -18.60
CA LYS A 178 -8.71 -16.19 -18.39
C LYS A 178 -8.35 -15.24 -19.55
N ARG A 179 -9.20 -15.12 -20.58
CA ARG A 179 -9.00 -14.18 -21.69
C ARG A 179 -9.43 -12.77 -21.28
N ASN A 180 -8.43 -11.91 -21.13
CA ASN A 180 -8.58 -10.51 -20.69
C ASN A 180 -9.43 -9.69 -21.69
N PRO A 181 -10.53 -9.04 -21.28
CA PRO A 181 -11.39 -8.24 -22.17
C PRO A 181 -10.73 -6.97 -22.73
N TYR A 182 -9.55 -6.59 -22.24
CA TYR A 182 -8.80 -5.40 -22.67
C TYR A 182 -7.83 -5.65 -23.82
N GLU A 183 -7.80 -6.83 -24.43
CA GLU A 183 -7.11 -7.05 -25.71
C GLU A 183 -8.00 -6.63 -26.89
N THR A 184 -8.30 -5.33 -26.98
CA THR A 184 -8.81 -4.74 -28.21
C THR A 184 -7.64 -4.20 -29.02
N ASN A 185 -7.36 -4.89 -30.13
CA ASN A 185 -6.60 -4.49 -31.32
C ASN A 185 -5.81 -3.17 -31.22
N LYS A 186 -4.58 -3.23 -30.72
CA LYS A 186 -3.54 -2.25 -31.10
C LYS A 186 -2.93 -2.68 -32.44
N PRO A 187 -2.76 -1.77 -33.42
CA PRO A 187 -2.02 -2.08 -34.63
C PRO A 187 -0.59 -2.48 -34.26
N ARG A 188 -0.15 -3.58 -34.90
CA ARG A 188 1.14 -4.24 -34.73
C ARG A 188 2.27 -3.28 -35.08
N ILE A 189 3.00 -2.80 -34.07
CA ILE A 189 4.34 -2.27 -34.24
C ILE A 189 5.26 -3.40 -33.80
N GLU A 190 5.95 -4.00 -34.77
CA GLU A 190 6.94 -5.05 -34.51
C GLU A 190 8.20 -4.39 -33.95
N GLU A 191 8.39 -4.49 -32.64
CA GLU A 191 9.71 -4.36 -32.02
C GLU A 191 10.02 -5.67 -31.26
N PRO A 192 11.22 -6.24 -31.42
CA PRO A 192 11.49 -7.62 -31.02
C PRO A 192 12.07 -7.65 -29.61
N GLU A 193 11.27 -7.95 -28.58
CA GLU A 193 11.85 -8.28 -27.28
C GLU A 193 11.16 -9.52 -26.68
N GLU A 194 11.87 -10.65 -26.73
CA GLU A 194 11.62 -11.82 -25.89
C GLU A 194 11.80 -11.43 -24.42
N GLU A 195 10.73 -10.98 -23.77
CA GLU A 195 10.71 -10.83 -22.32
C GLU A 195 10.64 -12.22 -21.66
N VAL A 196 11.81 -12.75 -21.31
CA VAL A 196 11.92 -13.91 -20.42
C VAL A 196 11.42 -13.48 -19.03
N LYS A 197 10.22 -13.95 -18.65
CA LYS A 197 9.70 -13.82 -17.28
C LYS A 197 10.66 -14.52 -16.31
N VAL A 198 11.24 -13.78 -15.37
CA VAL A 198 12.07 -14.33 -14.28
C VAL A 198 11.35 -14.13 -12.94
N GLU A 199 11.15 -15.23 -12.21
CA GLU A 199 10.57 -15.25 -10.86
C GLU A 199 11.45 -14.48 -9.85
N LYS A 200 10.84 -13.64 -9.00
CA LYS A 200 11.53 -12.82 -8.00
C LYS A 200 12.16 -13.67 -6.89
N LYS A 201 13.37 -14.17 -7.10
CA LYS A 201 14.13 -14.95 -6.12
C LYS A 201 14.99 -14.00 -5.27
N LYS A 202 14.60 -13.73 -4.02
CA LYS A 202 15.41 -12.95 -3.07
C LYS A 202 16.61 -13.79 -2.61
N LEU A 203 17.83 -13.26 -2.73
CA LEU A 203 19.06 -13.94 -2.30
C LEU A 203 19.41 -13.55 -0.86
N THR A 204 19.97 -14.49 -0.10
CA THR A 204 20.56 -14.17 1.22
C THR A 204 21.86 -13.38 1.05
N SER A 205 22.28 -12.63 2.09
CA SER A 205 23.51 -11.83 2.06
C SER A 205 24.78 -12.66 1.76
N ILE A 206 24.79 -13.93 2.20
CA ILE A 206 25.88 -14.88 1.94
C ILE A 206 25.89 -15.30 0.47
N GLN A 207 24.74 -15.70 -0.08
CA GLN A 207 24.60 -16.09 -1.49
C GLN A 207 24.95 -14.94 -2.44
N ARG A 208 24.53 -13.71 -2.08
CA ARG A 208 24.87 -12.50 -2.84
C ARG A 208 26.38 -12.31 -2.92
N ARG A 209 27.09 -12.43 -1.80
CA ARG A 209 28.56 -12.31 -1.74
C ARG A 209 29.26 -13.38 -2.57
N GLU A 210 28.76 -14.62 -2.54
CA GLU A 210 29.30 -15.73 -3.31
C GLU A 210 29.13 -15.52 -4.82
N ILE A 211 27.95 -15.09 -5.26
CA ILE A 211 27.68 -14.78 -6.67
C ILE A 211 28.57 -13.63 -7.16
N PHE A 212 28.78 -12.58 -6.36
CA PHE A 212 29.72 -11.52 -6.71
C PHE A 212 31.16 -12.02 -6.89
N SER A 213 31.61 -12.96 -6.05
CA SER A 213 32.93 -13.57 -6.19
C SER A 213 33.04 -14.36 -7.50
N GLN A 214 32.03 -15.17 -7.81
CA GLN A 214 32.01 -15.99 -9.02
C GLN A 214 31.92 -15.13 -10.30
N ILE A 215 31.13 -14.05 -10.28
CA ILE A 215 31.10 -13.07 -11.40
C ILE A 215 32.48 -12.48 -11.63
N GLY A 216 33.20 -12.12 -10.56
CA GLY A 216 34.57 -11.61 -10.65
C GLY A 216 35.54 -12.59 -11.31
N GLU A 217 35.43 -13.89 -10.97
CA GLU A 217 36.23 -14.95 -11.59
C GLU A 217 35.88 -15.18 -13.07
N LEU A 218 34.60 -15.17 -13.42
CA LEU A 218 34.14 -15.32 -14.80
C LEU A 218 34.63 -14.16 -15.68
N LEU A 219 34.55 -12.94 -15.18
CA LEU A 219 35.07 -11.75 -15.87
C LEU A 219 36.60 -11.81 -16.06
N ASN A 220 37.34 -12.34 -15.08
CA ASN A 220 38.79 -12.57 -15.22
C ASN A 220 39.09 -13.59 -16.33
N LYS A 221 38.32 -14.70 -16.39
CA LYS A 221 38.46 -15.73 -17.44
C LYS A 221 38.13 -15.20 -18.84
N LEU A 222 37.23 -14.24 -18.94
CA LEU A 222 36.87 -13.59 -20.21
C LEU A 222 37.95 -12.61 -20.71
N GLY A 223 38.93 -12.26 -19.87
CA GLY A 223 40.10 -11.45 -20.25
C GLY A 223 40.03 -9.98 -19.83
N THR A 224 39.01 -9.58 -19.07
CA THR A 224 38.92 -8.22 -18.51
C THR A 224 39.86 -8.08 -17.32
N LYS A 225 40.88 -7.24 -17.44
CA LYS A 225 41.95 -7.13 -16.42
C LYS A 225 41.76 -5.91 -15.54
N THR A 226 41.23 -4.81 -16.08
CA THR A 226 41.05 -3.58 -15.32
C THR A 226 39.64 -3.47 -14.70
N PRO A 227 39.49 -2.81 -13.54
CA PRO A 227 38.18 -2.60 -12.91
C PRO A 227 37.21 -1.78 -13.77
N GLU A 228 37.71 -0.95 -14.68
CA GLU A 228 36.93 -0.11 -15.59
C GLU A 228 36.37 -0.93 -16.75
N GLU A 229 37.18 -1.79 -17.39
CA GLU A 229 36.73 -2.73 -18.41
C GLU A 229 35.62 -3.65 -17.90
N LYS A 230 35.73 -4.11 -16.65
CA LYS A 230 34.70 -4.94 -16.01
C LYS A 230 33.37 -4.19 -15.87
N ARG A 231 33.41 -2.92 -15.52
CA ARG A 231 32.20 -2.09 -15.38
C ARG A 231 31.55 -1.81 -16.72
N GLU A 232 32.35 -1.50 -17.73
CA GLU A 232 31.87 -1.29 -19.09
C GLU A 232 31.21 -2.56 -19.66
N TYR A 233 31.84 -3.72 -19.45
CA TYR A 233 31.30 -4.99 -19.92
C TYR A 233 29.96 -5.33 -19.24
N VAL A 234 29.89 -5.16 -17.92
CA VAL A 234 28.66 -5.37 -17.16
C VAL A 234 27.58 -4.36 -17.57
N SER A 235 27.96 -3.10 -17.81
CA SER A 235 27.04 -2.05 -18.26
C SER A 235 26.46 -2.36 -19.65
N LYS A 236 27.27 -2.94 -20.54
CA LYS A 236 26.84 -3.39 -21.87
C LYS A 236 25.83 -4.55 -21.80
N ILE A 237 26.05 -5.51 -20.91
CA ILE A 237 25.13 -6.65 -20.70
C ILE A 237 23.80 -6.18 -20.13
N LEU A 238 23.84 -5.32 -19.11
CA LEU A 238 22.64 -4.83 -18.42
C LEU A 238 21.98 -3.62 -19.10
N LYS A 239 22.53 -3.14 -20.23
CA LYS A 239 22.10 -1.93 -20.95
C LYS A 239 21.88 -0.71 -20.04
N LYS A 240 22.62 -0.61 -18.92
CA LYS A 240 22.45 0.37 -17.85
C LYS A 240 23.80 0.83 -17.31
N GLN A 241 23.96 2.12 -17.04
CA GLN A 241 25.18 2.63 -16.40
C GLN A 241 25.19 2.26 -14.92
N ILE A 242 26.24 1.58 -14.48
CA ILE A 242 26.42 1.15 -13.09
C ILE A 242 27.62 1.88 -12.51
N ILE A 243 27.39 2.67 -11.47
CA ILE A 243 28.42 3.52 -10.84
C ILE A 243 29.10 2.75 -9.69
N LYS A 244 28.34 1.91 -8.97
CA LYS A 244 28.85 1.05 -7.89
C LYS A 244 28.27 -0.35 -7.94
N SER A 245 29.07 -1.36 -7.61
CA SER A 245 28.64 -2.77 -7.51
C SER A 245 27.55 -3.01 -6.46
N SER A 246 27.38 -2.08 -5.51
CA SER A 246 26.31 -2.11 -4.51
C SER A 246 24.92 -1.77 -5.04
N GLU A 247 24.82 -1.16 -6.23
CA GLU A 247 23.55 -0.72 -6.83
C GLU A 247 22.83 -1.84 -7.59
N LEU A 248 23.51 -2.98 -7.79
CA LEU A 248 22.94 -4.15 -8.46
C LEU A 248 21.82 -4.78 -7.62
N GLN A 249 20.67 -4.96 -8.24
CA GLN A 249 19.57 -5.75 -7.67
C GLN A 249 19.89 -7.25 -7.76
N ASP A 250 19.25 -8.06 -6.92
CA ASP A 250 19.49 -9.51 -6.87
C ASP A 250 19.12 -10.20 -8.21
N GLU A 251 18.10 -9.68 -8.89
CA GLU A 251 17.64 -10.16 -10.20
C GLU A 251 18.67 -9.85 -11.31
N GLU A 252 19.18 -8.62 -11.33
CA GLU A 252 20.25 -8.19 -12.25
C GLU A 252 21.53 -9.01 -12.03
N LEU A 253 21.82 -9.37 -10.78
CA LEU A 253 22.99 -10.17 -10.41
C LEU A 253 22.92 -11.61 -10.93
N LEU A 254 21.75 -12.25 -10.83
CA LEU A 254 21.53 -13.60 -11.33
C LEU A 254 21.58 -13.65 -12.86
N LEU A 255 20.93 -12.68 -13.53
CA LEU A 255 20.95 -12.56 -14.98
C LEU A 255 22.39 -12.37 -15.49
N LEU A 256 23.17 -11.52 -14.82
CA LEU A 256 24.56 -11.29 -15.16
C LEU A 256 25.39 -12.57 -15.00
N TYR A 257 25.21 -13.30 -13.89
CA TYR A 257 25.89 -14.56 -13.65
C TYR A 257 25.60 -15.61 -14.72
N GLU A 258 24.32 -15.82 -15.06
CA GLU A 258 23.93 -16.80 -16.08
C GLU A 258 24.43 -16.43 -17.47
N THR A 259 24.40 -15.15 -17.82
CA THR A 259 24.86 -14.65 -19.12
C THR A 259 26.38 -14.86 -19.26
N LEU A 260 27.14 -14.48 -18.23
CA LEU A 260 28.60 -14.67 -18.21
C LEU A 260 28.98 -16.16 -18.25
N LYS A 261 28.23 -17.01 -17.55
CA LYS A 261 28.44 -18.47 -17.59
C LYS A 261 28.26 -19.02 -19.01
N LYS A 262 27.17 -18.64 -19.69
CA LYS A 262 26.91 -19.02 -21.08
C LYS A 262 27.98 -18.52 -22.05
N GLU A 263 28.48 -17.29 -21.85
CA GLU A 263 29.56 -16.73 -22.69
C GLU A 263 30.90 -17.45 -22.49
N VAL A 264 31.24 -17.81 -21.25
CA VAL A 264 32.45 -18.61 -20.95
C VAL A 264 32.32 -20.00 -21.58
N GLU A 265 31.17 -20.66 -21.45
CA GLU A 265 30.92 -21.98 -22.07
C GLU A 265 31.04 -21.92 -23.61
N LYS A 266 30.54 -20.87 -24.25
CA LYS A 266 30.71 -20.63 -25.71
C LYS A 266 32.16 -20.40 -26.13
N LYS A 267 32.98 -19.82 -25.26
CA LYS A 267 34.40 -19.56 -25.52
C LYS A 267 35.28 -20.80 -25.32
N LEU A 268 34.81 -21.78 -24.53
CA LEU A 268 35.46 -23.08 -24.31
C LEU A 268 35.09 -24.13 -25.37
N THR A 269 33.97 -23.95 -26.08
CA THR A 269 33.48 -24.83 -27.15
C THR A 269 33.90 -24.40 -28.56
N ARG A 270 34.59 -23.25 -28.69
CA ARG A 270 35.26 -22.80 -29.90
C ARG A 270 36.76 -23.01 -29.78
#